data_AF-A0A1I5MA89-F1
#
_entry.id   AF-A0A1I5MA89-F1
#
_cell.length_a   1.000
_cell.length_b   1.000
_cell.length_c   1.000
_cell.angle_alpha   90.00
_cell.angle_beta   90.00
_cell.angle_gamma   90.00
#
_symmetry.space_group_name_H-M   'P 1'
#
loop_
_entity.id
_entity.type
_entity.pdbx_description
1 polymer ?
#
loop_
_entity_poly.entity_id
_entity_poly.type
_entity_poly.pdbx_seq_one_letter_code
_entity_poly.pdbx_strand_id
1 'polypeptide(L)'
;MRYVQIDTQSDPLSKTFPSTEKQKDLGRLLVSELLAMGIKDAVMDEHGYVFATIPGNTDKQVPVICFCSHMDTSSDCSGKDVKPIVHRQYDGGDIALPEEGTVIRAAEHPYLVSKKGDDIITASGTTLLGADDKAGVAEIMDAAQFLLAHPEIKHGDIRILFTPDEEVGRGVEKLDMQRLGAQFGYTLDGGERGSLENESFSADGAKIVINGVSVHPGTAKDKLVSAIKIASEIVDALPKDSLSPETTEDRQGFIHPVRIHGIVEQAEIDFILRDFVTAKLDDHAAFLRNIMNTVMARYPQASATLTVTQQYRNMREVLDLHPEVTANAEEAIRRAGVEPLRLIIRGGTDGSRLSFMGLPCPNIFTGEMALHSKNEYVSIQDMEKAVQTIVHLAQVWEERS
;
A
#
# COMPACT_ATOMS: atom_id res chain seq x y z
N MET A 1 1.00 2.14 -20.31
CA MET A 1 -0.35 2.43 -20.86
C MET A 1 -1.25 1.22 -21.08
N ARG A 2 -0.74 0.02 -21.42
CA ARG A 2 -1.61 -1.15 -21.63
C ARG A 2 -2.22 -1.70 -20.34
N TYR A 3 -1.44 -1.77 -19.25
CA TYR A 3 -1.89 -2.37 -17.99
C TYR A 3 -3.04 -1.60 -17.33
N VAL A 4 -2.97 -0.26 -17.33
CA VAL A 4 -4.02 0.60 -16.74
C VAL A 4 -5.40 0.42 -17.37
N GLN A 5 -5.48 -0.06 -18.61
CA GLN A 5 -6.76 -0.34 -19.29
C GLN A 5 -7.40 -1.67 -18.87
N ILE A 6 -6.70 -2.50 -18.09
CA ILE A 6 -7.21 -3.77 -17.57
C ILE A 6 -7.80 -3.50 -16.20
N ASP A 7 -9.09 -3.80 -16.05
CA ASP A 7 -9.79 -3.65 -14.77
C ASP A 7 -9.32 -4.72 -13.79
N THR A 8 -8.62 -4.28 -12.75
CA THR A 8 -8.07 -5.13 -11.68
C THR A 8 -8.54 -4.69 -10.30
N GLN A 9 -9.58 -3.85 -10.20
CA GLN A 9 -10.02 -3.31 -8.91
C GLN A 9 -10.38 -4.43 -7.90
N SER A 10 -9.87 -4.31 -6.67
CA SER A 10 -10.14 -5.22 -5.56
C SER A 10 -11.47 -4.90 -4.86
N ASP A 11 -11.96 -5.85 -4.05
CA ASP A 11 -13.23 -5.74 -3.32
C ASP A 11 -13.03 -6.00 -1.81
N PRO A 12 -13.09 -4.96 -0.96
CA PRO A 12 -12.87 -5.10 0.49
C PRO A 12 -13.98 -5.90 1.20
N LEU A 13 -15.12 -6.14 0.55
CA LEU A 13 -16.23 -6.92 1.10
C LEU A 13 -16.18 -8.39 0.69
N SER A 14 -15.28 -8.74 -0.25
CA SER A 14 -15.15 -10.09 -0.75
C SER A 14 -14.59 -11.05 0.30
N LYS A 15 -15.05 -12.31 0.24
CA LYS A 15 -14.56 -13.41 1.07
C LYS A 15 -13.68 -14.39 0.28
N THR A 16 -13.49 -14.16 -1.02
CA THR A 16 -12.63 -14.98 -1.88
C THR A 16 -11.19 -14.47 -1.84
N PHE A 17 -10.26 -15.22 -2.45
CA PHE A 17 -8.90 -14.75 -2.73
C PHE A 17 -8.51 -15.18 -4.16
N PRO A 18 -8.16 -14.25 -5.06
CA PRO A 18 -8.20 -12.80 -4.86
C PRO A 18 -9.66 -12.32 -4.65
N SER A 19 -9.82 -11.10 -4.15
CA SER A 19 -11.12 -10.49 -3.87
C SER A 19 -11.96 -10.39 -5.14
N THR A 20 -11.31 -10.15 -6.28
CA THR A 20 -11.91 -10.14 -7.61
C THR A 20 -11.09 -10.98 -8.60
N GLU A 21 -11.72 -11.92 -9.30
CA GLU A 21 -11.02 -12.81 -10.25
C GLU A 21 -10.43 -12.06 -11.45
N LYS A 22 -10.93 -10.86 -11.77
CA LYS A 22 -10.43 -10.01 -12.85
C LYS A 22 -8.98 -9.56 -12.67
N GLN A 23 -8.46 -9.53 -11.44
CA GLN A 23 -7.04 -9.26 -11.18
C GLN A 23 -6.12 -10.25 -11.92
N LYS A 24 -6.55 -11.51 -12.04
CA LYS A 24 -5.79 -12.54 -12.76
C LYS A 24 -5.71 -12.28 -14.27
N ASP A 25 -6.51 -11.38 -14.83
CA ASP A 25 -6.42 -11.03 -16.25
C ASP A 25 -5.11 -10.29 -16.56
N LEU A 26 -4.71 -9.36 -15.67
CA LEU A 26 -3.39 -8.73 -15.74
C LEU A 26 -2.29 -9.76 -15.45
N GLY A 27 -2.45 -10.59 -14.42
CA GLY A 27 -1.45 -11.62 -14.09
C GLY A 27 -1.14 -12.59 -15.26
N ARG A 28 -2.16 -13.08 -15.96
CA ARG A 28 -1.97 -13.93 -17.17
C ARG A 28 -1.24 -13.19 -18.29
N LEU A 29 -1.51 -11.89 -18.44
CA LEU A 29 -0.83 -11.05 -19.41
C LEU A 29 0.65 -10.90 -19.09
N LEU A 30 0.98 -10.59 -17.84
CA LEU A 30 2.35 -10.41 -17.35
C LEU A 30 3.15 -11.70 -17.52
N VAL A 31 2.58 -12.86 -17.17
CA VAL A 31 3.21 -14.17 -17.41
C VAL A 31 3.51 -14.36 -18.90
N SER A 32 2.55 -14.07 -19.79
CA SER A 32 2.76 -14.19 -21.23
C SER A 32 3.88 -13.29 -21.74
N GLU A 33 4.03 -12.08 -21.20
CA GLU A 33 5.07 -11.14 -21.59
C GLU A 33 6.45 -11.58 -21.07
N LEU A 34 6.55 -11.98 -19.80
CA LEU A 34 7.77 -12.51 -19.20
C LEU A 34 8.28 -13.74 -19.96
N LEU A 35 7.39 -14.68 -20.31
CA LEU A 35 7.73 -15.84 -21.13
C LEU A 35 8.23 -15.42 -22.52
N ALA A 36 7.58 -14.43 -23.14
CA ALA A 36 8.00 -13.92 -24.45
C ALA A 36 9.37 -13.21 -24.41
N MET A 37 9.73 -12.60 -23.29
CA MET A 37 11.07 -12.02 -23.05
C MET A 37 12.16 -13.08 -22.83
N GLY A 38 11.78 -14.34 -22.56
CA GLY A 38 12.69 -15.46 -22.34
C GLY A 38 12.82 -15.90 -20.88
N ILE A 39 12.01 -15.35 -19.96
CA ILE A 39 11.96 -15.79 -18.56
C ILE A 39 11.11 -17.04 -18.46
N LYS A 40 11.76 -18.21 -18.47
CA LYS A 40 11.11 -19.52 -18.68
C LYS A 40 10.31 -20.04 -17.49
N ASP A 41 10.62 -19.57 -16.29
CA ASP A 41 9.95 -19.99 -15.05
C ASP A 41 8.76 -19.09 -14.67
N ALA A 42 8.43 -18.10 -15.52
CA ALA A 42 7.30 -17.21 -15.29
C ALA A 42 5.98 -17.99 -15.20
N VAL A 43 5.23 -17.76 -14.12
CA VAL A 43 4.05 -18.53 -13.78
C VAL A 43 3.14 -17.75 -12.84
N MET A 44 1.83 -17.94 -13.00
CA MET A 44 0.83 -17.47 -12.04
C MET A 44 0.30 -18.68 -11.26
N ASP A 45 0.22 -18.59 -9.94
CA ASP A 45 -0.35 -19.65 -9.11
C ASP A 45 -1.89 -19.60 -9.02
N GLU A 46 -2.49 -20.53 -8.25
CA GLU A 46 -3.93 -20.59 -8.06
C GLU A 46 -4.53 -19.36 -7.36
N HIS A 47 -3.72 -18.66 -6.57
CA HIS A 47 -4.08 -17.49 -5.79
C HIS A 47 -3.90 -16.19 -6.57
N GLY A 48 -3.27 -16.24 -7.74
CA GLY A 48 -3.09 -15.09 -8.63
C GLY A 48 -1.73 -14.42 -8.48
N TYR A 49 -0.82 -14.94 -7.67
CA TYR A 49 0.55 -14.42 -7.59
C TYR A 49 1.32 -14.77 -8.85
N VAL A 50 1.97 -13.78 -9.45
CA VAL A 50 2.91 -14.01 -10.56
C VAL A 50 4.32 -14.09 -10.00
N PHE A 51 5.03 -15.17 -10.33
CA PHE A 51 6.42 -15.39 -9.99
C PHE A 51 7.26 -15.52 -11.26
N ALA A 52 8.47 -14.99 -11.26
CA ALA A 52 9.45 -15.17 -12.33
C ALA A 52 10.88 -14.93 -11.84
N THR A 53 11.88 -15.44 -12.57
CA THR A 53 13.31 -15.19 -12.30
C THR A 53 14.01 -14.56 -13.50
N ILE A 54 14.68 -13.44 -13.28
CA ILE A 54 15.76 -13.00 -14.17
C ILE A 54 17.02 -13.74 -13.73
N PRO A 55 17.56 -14.69 -14.52
CA PRO A 55 18.70 -15.48 -14.12
C PRO A 55 19.96 -14.61 -14.02
N GLY A 56 20.73 -14.79 -12.96
CA GLY A 56 22.01 -14.12 -12.75
C GLY A 56 23.02 -14.46 -13.84
N ASN A 57 23.95 -13.53 -14.07
CA ASN A 57 24.93 -13.61 -15.16
C ASN A 57 26.38 -13.35 -14.69
N THR A 58 26.63 -13.55 -13.40
CA THR A 58 27.91 -13.39 -12.70
C THR A 58 28.35 -14.71 -12.07
N ASP A 59 29.66 -14.86 -11.84
CA ASP A 59 30.26 -16.00 -11.12
C ASP A 59 30.31 -15.79 -9.60
N LYS A 60 29.91 -14.60 -9.11
CA LYS A 60 29.85 -14.28 -7.67
C LYS A 60 28.64 -14.92 -6.99
N GLN A 61 28.76 -15.12 -5.68
CA GLN A 61 27.62 -15.51 -4.84
C GLN A 61 26.88 -14.25 -4.38
N VAL A 62 25.90 -13.82 -5.16
CA VAL A 62 25.07 -12.64 -4.86
C VAL A 62 23.79 -13.09 -4.16
N PRO A 63 23.34 -12.40 -3.09
CA PRO A 63 22.04 -12.67 -2.49
C PRO A 63 20.90 -12.53 -3.49
N VAL A 64 19.94 -13.45 -3.46
CA VAL A 64 18.75 -13.38 -4.32
C VAL A 64 17.86 -12.24 -3.83
N ILE A 65 17.59 -11.26 -4.69
CA ILE A 65 16.71 -10.13 -4.37
C ILE A 65 15.36 -10.26 -5.09
N CYS A 66 14.31 -9.65 -4.54
CA CYS A 66 12.99 -9.61 -5.15
C CYS A 66 12.57 -8.17 -5.44
N PHE A 67 12.03 -7.92 -6.63
CA PHE A 67 11.21 -6.74 -6.91
C PHE A 67 9.74 -7.13 -6.90
N CYS A 68 8.93 -6.35 -6.18
CA CYS A 68 7.53 -6.64 -5.95
C CYS A 68 6.67 -5.42 -6.28
N SER A 69 5.53 -5.65 -6.95
CA SER A 69 4.48 -4.65 -7.16
C SER A 69 3.12 -5.33 -7.10
N HIS A 70 2.07 -4.58 -6.80
CA HIS A 70 0.71 -5.15 -6.79
C HIS A 70 -0.03 -4.90 -8.11
N MET A 71 -1.03 -5.74 -8.38
CA MET A 71 -1.77 -5.73 -9.64
C MET A 71 -3.14 -5.08 -9.54
N ASP A 72 -3.71 -5.02 -8.34
CA ASP A 72 -5.02 -4.43 -8.13
C ASP A 72 -4.98 -2.90 -8.14
N THR A 73 -6.15 -2.30 -8.00
CA THR A 73 -6.31 -0.85 -7.88
C THR A 73 -7.38 -0.60 -6.84
N SER A 74 -7.26 0.48 -6.07
CA SER A 74 -8.18 0.85 -5.01
C SER A 74 -9.67 0.79 -5.39
N SER A 75 -10.50 0.42 -4.41
CA SER A 75 -11.95 0.45 -4.51
C SER A 75 -12.56 1.85 -4.34
N ASP A 76 -11.76 2.85 -3.95
CA ASP A 76 -12.22 4.21 -3.65
C ASP A 76 -12.59 5.01 -4.91
N CYS A 77 -12.01 4.65 -6.05
CA CYS A 77 -12.35 5.19 -7.36
C CYS A 77 -12.35 4.07 -8.41
N SER A 78 -13.23 4.13 -9.41
CA SER A 78 -13.35 3.08 -10.42
C SER A 78 -12.06 2.96 -11.24
N GLY A 79 -11.46 1.76 -11.28
CA GLY A 79 -10.37 1.38 -12.19
C GLY A 79 -10.86 0.69 -13.48
N LYS A 80 -12.16 0.72 -13.76
CA LYS A 80 -12.77 0.11 -14.95
C LYS A 80 -12.86 1.09 -16.12
N ASP A 81 -12.52 0.63 -17.32
CA ASP A 81 -12.59 1.41 -18.57
C ASP A 81 -11.71 2.68 -18.56
N VAL A 82 -10.56 2.61 -17.88
CA VAL A 82 -9.59 3.72 -17.82
C VAL A 82 -9.16 4.14 -19.22
N LYS A 83 -9.20 5.45 -19.48
CA LYS A 83 -8.74 6.07 -20.73
C LYS A 83 -7.52 6.93 -20.44
N PRO A 84 -6.31 6.36 -20.54
CA PRO A 84 -5.11 7.06 -20.12
C PRO A 84 -4.65 8.05 -21.20
N ILE A 85 -4.22 9.24 -20.79
CA ILE A 85 -3.89 10.38 -21.66
C ILE A 85 -2.47 10.84 -21.34
N VAL A 86 -1.68 11.09 -22.38
CA VAL A 86 -0.33 11.68 -22.23
C VAL A 86 -0.40 13.18 -22.51
N HIS A 87 -0.06 13.97 -21.50
CA HIS A 87 0.13 15.41 -21.59
C HIS A 87 1.61 15.70 -21.79
N ARG A 88 2.00 16.01 -23.02
CA ARG A 88 3.42 16.21 -23.36
C ARG A 88 3.91 17.57 -22.91
N GLN A 89 5.15 17.62 -22.42
CA GLN A 89 5.84 18.85 -22.03
C GLN A 89 4.97 19.72 -21.13
N TYR A 90 4.50 19.14 -20.03
CA TYR A 90 3.63 19.79 -19.06
C TYR A 90 4.17 21.18 -18.68
N ASP A 91 3.32 22.21 -18.77
CA ASP A 91 3.75 23.60 -18.72
C ASP A 91 3.83 24.20 -17.30
N GLY A 92 3.36 23.43 -16.31
CA GLY A 92 3.27 23.81 -14.90
C GLY A 92 1.89 24.35 -14.46
N GLY A 93 0.89 24.38 -15.36
CA GLY A 93 -0.47 24.86 -15.08
C GLY A 93 -1.50 23.77 -14.78
N ASP A 94 -2.78 24.14 -14.67
CA ASP A 94 -3.84 23.16 -14.42
C ASP A 94 -3.99 22.17 -15.61
N ILE A 95 -4.26 20.90 -15.32
CA ILE A 95 -4.58 19.89 -16.33
C ILE A 95 -6.10 19.67 -16.36
N ALA A 96 -6.76 20.17 -17.41
CA ALA A 96 -8.17 19.92 -17.64
C ALA A 96 -8.37 18.53 -18.27
N LEU A 97 -9.10 17.66 -17.58
CA LEU A 97 -9.43 16.33 -18.07
C LEU A 97 -10.68 16.38 -18.96
N PRO A 98 -10.75 15.57 -20.04
CA PRO A 98 -11.80 15.70 -21.05
C PRO A 98 -13.20 15.27 -20.59
N GLU A 99 -13.32 14.51 -19.50
CA GLU A 99 -14.59 13.98 -19.00
C GLU A 99 -14.96 14.57 -17.63
N GLU A 100 -16.26 14.75 -17.41
CA GLU A 100 -16.88 15.23 -16.15
C GLU A 100 -16.40 16.59 -15.61
N GLY A 101 -15.64 17.36 -16.40
CA GLY A 101 -15.14 18.68 -16.00
C GLY A 101 -14.09 18.62 -14.88
N THR A 102 -13.47 17.46 -14.67
CA THR A 102 -12.41 17.27 -13.69
C THR A 102 -11.18 18.08 -14.09
N VAL A 103 -10.58 18.78 -13.13
CA VAL A 103 -9.35 19.57 -13.33
C VAL A 103 -8.38 19.20 -12.23
N ILE A 104 -7.19 18.73 -12.61
CA ILE A 104 -6.07 18.56 -11.69
C ILE A 104 -5.45 19.94 -11.52
N ARG A 105 -5.71 20.57 -10.36
CA ARG A 105 -5.25 21.95 -10.12
C ARG A 105 -3.81 21.95 -9.64
N ALA A 106 -2.96 22.71 -10.30
CA ALA A 106 -1.56 22.86 -9.94
C ALA A 106 -1.38 23.34 -8.48
N ALA A 107 -2.27 24.21 -8.00
CA ALA A 107 -2.23 24.72 -6.62
C ALA A 107 -2.54 23.65 -5.56
N GLU A 108 -3.26 22.59 -5.91
CA GLU A 108 -3.59 21.46 -5.03
C GLU A 108 -2.50 20.37 -5.09
N HIS A 109 -1.64 20.41 -6.10
CA HIS A 109 -0.60 19.41 -6.36
C HIS A 109 0.80 20.05 -6.55
N PRO A 110 1.46 20.52 -5.47
CA PRO A 110 2.77 21.16 -5.56
C PRO A 110 3.86 20.32 -6.24
N TYR A 111 3.82 19.00 -6.05
CA TYR A 111 4.76 18.09 -6.71
C TYR A 111 4.56 18.08 -8.23
N LEU A 112 3.32 18.10 -8.73
CA LEU A 112 3.04 18.21 -10.17
C LEU A 112 3.71 19.46 -10.76
N VAL A 113 3.61 20.60 -10.07
CA VAL A 113 4.23 21.87 -10.51
C VAL A 113 5.74 21.74 -10.68
N SER A 114 6.40 20.91 -9.86
CA SER A 114 7.85 20.64 -9.99
C SER A 114 8.22 19.84 -11.26
N LYS A 115 7.24 19.23 -11.93
CA LYS A 115 7.40 18.39 -13.13
C LYS A 115 7.20 19.15 -14.44
N LYS A 116 7.37 20.46 -14.42
CA LYS A 116 7.35 21.26 -15.64
C LYS A 116 8.39 20.75 -16.65
N GLY A 117 7.92 20.44 -17.85
CA GLY A 117 8.72 19.88 -18.95
C GLY A 117 8.63 18.37 -19.10
N ASP A 118 8.15 17.65 -18.08
CA ASP A 118 7.91 16.21 -18.14
C ASP A 118 6.67 15.88 -18.99
N ASP A 119 6.58 14.63 -19.43
CA ASP A 119 5.36 14.06 -20.01
C ASP A 119 4.56 13.39 -18.88
N ILE A 120 3.34 13.89 -18.64
CA ILE A 120 2.48 13.41 -17.54
C ILE A 120 1.39 12.51 -18.10
N ILE A 121 1.15 11.38 -17.43
CA ILE A 121 0.02 10.50 -17.74
C ILE A 121 -1.10 10.74 -16.73
N THR A 122 -2.33 10.90 -17.19
CA THR A 122 -3.54 10.96 -16.35
C THR A 122 -4.62 10.02 -16.88
N ALA A 123 -5.69 9.79 -16.12
CA ALA A 123 -6.95 9.27 -16.65
C ALA A 123 -7.75 10.36 -17.39
N SER A 124 -8.94 10.01 -17.93
CA SER A 124 -9.83 10.95 -18.62
C SER A 124 -10.70 11.80 -17.70
N GLY A 125 -10.71 11.52 -16.39
CA GLY A 125 -11.48 12.25 -15.37
C GLY A 125 -12.70 11.51 -14.83
N THR A 126 -13.02 10.32 -15.33
CA THR A 126 -14.12 9.46 -14.83
C THR A 126 -13.67 8.35 -13.88
N THR A 127 -12.37 8.05 -13.88
CA THR A 127 -11.74 6.89 -13.23
C THR A 127 -10.46 7.32 -12.53
N LEU A 128 -9.92 6.45 -11.67
CA LEU A 128 -8.51 6.50 -11.31
C LEU A 128 -7.63 6.13 -12.52
N LEU A 129 -6.34 6.40 -12.47
CA LEU A 129 -5.39 5.98 -13.50
C LEU A 129 -4.92 4.53 -13.28
N GLY A 130 -4.68 4.15 -12.03
CA GLY A 130 -4.04 2.90 -11.64
C GLY A 130 -2.53 2.94 -11.88
N ALA A 131 -1.91 4.10 -11.69
CA ALA A 131 -0.45 4.20 -11.56
C ALA A 131 -0.01 3.44 -10.31
N ASP A 132 -0.74 3.60 -9.20
CA ASP A 132 -0.71 2.70 -8.04
C ASP A 132 -1.45 1.39 -8.37
N ASP A 133 -0.76 0.25 -8.58
CA ASP A 133 0.71 0.09 -8.69
C ASP A 133 1.13 -0.49 -10.07
N LYS A 134 0.38 -0.15 -11.12
CA LYS A 134 0.73 -0.58 -12.48
C LYS A 134 1.93 0.20 -13.05
N ALA A 135 2.35 1.29 -12.40
CA ALA A 135 3.62 1.97 -12.66
C ALA A 135 4.78 1.07 -12.20
N GLY A 136 4.80 0.61 -10.95
CA GLY A 136 5.81 -0.31 -10.44
C GLY A 136 5.84 -1.62 -11.22
N VAL A 137 4.68 -2.19 -11.56
CA VAL A 137 4.61 -3.36 -12.46
C VAL A 137 5.30 -3.08 -13.79
N ALA A 138 5.03 -1.93 -14.42
CA ALA A 138 5.64 -1.59 -15.70
C ALA A 138 7.15 -1.35 -15.59
N GLU A 139 7.60 -0.74 -14.50
CA GLU A 139 9.02 -0.46 -14.25
C GLU A 139 9.82 -1.75 -14.03
N ILE A 140 9.27 -2.70 -13.28
CA ILE A 140 9.88 -4.03 -13.09
C ILE A 140 9.95 -4.77 -14.43
N MET A 141 8.88 -4.73 -15.23
CA MET A 141 8.84 -5.38 -16.55
C MET A 141 9.87 -4.77 -17.52
N ASP A 142 10.04 -3.44 -17.51
CA ASP A 142 11.00 -2.75 -18.37
C ASP A 142 12.44 -3.00 -17.91
N ALA A 143 12.71 -2.96 -16.60
CA ALA A 143 14.01 -3.32 -16.05
C ALA A 143 14.40 -4.78 -16.35
N ALA A 144 13.44 -5.71 -16.29
CA ALA A 144 13.65 -7.11 -16.65
C ALA A 144 14.06 -7.25 -18.13
N GLN A 145 13.35 -6.57 -19.03
CA GLN A 145 13.69 -6.54 -20.45
C GLN A 145 15.09 -5.96 -20.67
N PHE A 146 15.41 -4.85 -20.00
CA PHE A 146 16.70 -4.18 -20.12
C PHE A 146 17.85 -5.07 -19.66
N LEU A 147 17.77 -5.68 -18.48
CA LEU A 147 18.81 -6.57 -17.95
C LEU A 147 19.06 -7.79 -18.86
N LEU A 148 18.00 -8.37 -19.44
CA LEU A 148 18.13 -9.48 -20.39
C LEU A 148 18.78 -9.06 -21.71
N ALA A 149 18.53 -7.83 -22.17
CA ALA A 149 19.10 -7.27 -23.40
C ALA A 149 20.57 -6.81 -23.23
N HIS A 150 21.00 -6.57 -21.99
CA HIS A 150 22.30 -5.99 -21.64
C HIS A 150 23.14 -6.91 -20.73
N PRO A 151 23.62 -8.08 -21.21
CA PRO A 151 24.36 -9.06 -20.41
C PRO A 151 25.73 -8.61 -19.89
N GLU A 152 26.21 -7.45 -20.34
CA GLU A 152 27.36 -6.74 -19.79
C GLU A 152 27.11 -6.19 -18.37
N ILE A 153 25.84 -5.97 -18.02
CA ILE A 153 25.42 -5.55 -16.68
C ILE A 153 25.37 -6.78 -15.79
N LYS A 154 26.27 -6.84 -14.79
CA LYS A 154 26.38 -8.00 -13.91
C LYS A 154 25.40 -7.93 -12.75
N HIS A 155 24.67 -9.03 -12.53
CA HIS A 155 23.72 -9.19 -11.45
C HIS A 155 23.58 -10.65 -11.01
N GLY A 156 23.12 -10.87 -9.78
CA GLY A 156 22.67 -12.17 -9.27
C GLY A 156 21.30 -12.57 -9.79
N ASP A 157 20.73 -13.64 -9.26
CA ASP A 157 19.34 -14.02 -9.52
C ASP A 157 18.40 -12.96 -8.94
N ILE A 158 17.41 -12.53 -9.73
CA ILE A 158 16.40 -11.54 -9.34
C ILE A 158 15.03 -12.19 -9.46
N ARG A 159 14.26 -12.16 -8.38
CA ARG A 159 12.87 -12.61 -8.34
C ARG A 159 11.94 -11.45 -8.67
N ILE A 160 10.93 -11.74 -9.46
CA ILE A 160 9.81 -10.84 -9.73
C ILE A 160 8.59 -11.45 -9.04
N LEU A 161 7.88 -10.60 -8.28
CA LEU A 161 6.62 -10.94 -7.65
C LEU A 161 5.57 -9.89 -8.03
N PHE A 162 4.43 -10.33 -8.57
CA PHE A 162 3.25 -9.46 -8.67
C PHE A 162 2.13 -10.01 -7.79
N THR A 163 1.65 -9.21 -6.84
CA THR A 163 0.67 -9.61 -5.82
C THR A 163 -0.76 -9.15 -6.18
N PRO A 164 -1.80 -9.91 -5.82
CA PRO A 164 -3.17 -9.44 -5.83
C PRO A 164 -3.62 -8.95 -4.44
N ASP A 165 -4.65 -8.12 -4.36
CA ASP A 165 -5.33 -7.68 -3.12
C ASP A 165 -4.46 -6.88 -2.13
N GLU A 166 -3.49 -6.09 -2.60
CA GLU A 166 -2.73 -5.18 -1.72
C GLU A 166 -3.66 -4.16 -1.08
N GLU A 167 -4.52 -3.54 -1.89
CA GLU A 167 -5.39 -2.39 -1.51
C GLU A 167 -6.43 -2.76 -0.45
N VAL A 168 -6.68 -4.06 -0.26
CA VAL A 168 -7.58 -4.60 0.77
C VAL A 168 -6.82 -5.24 1.93
N GLY A 169 -5.50 -5.05 2.00
CA GLY A 169 -4.58 -5.50 3.04
C GLY A 169 -4.26 -7.00 3.01
N ARG A 170 -4.51 -7.67 1.88
CA ARG A 170 -4.42 -9.14 1.76
C ARG A 170 -3.35 -9.59 0.77
N GLY A 171 -2.60 -8.65 0.19
CA GLY A 171 -1.48 -8.83 -0.73
C GLY A 171 -0.65 -10.08 -0.47
N VAL A 172 -0.15 -10.27 0.75
CA VAL A 172 0.70 -11.42 1.11
C VAL A 172 0.02 -12.55 1.91
N GLU A 173 -1.31 -12.60 1.96
CA GLU A 173 -2.04 -13.58 2.80
C GLU A 173 -1.82 -15.04 2.39
N LYS A 174 -1.67 -15.31 1.09
CA LYS A 174 -1.51 -16.67 0.53
C LYS A 174 -0.15 -16.88 -0.14
N LEU A 175 0.79 -15.96 0.06
CA LEU A 175 2.09 -15.98 -0.61
C LEU A 175 2.95 -17.15 -0.14
N ASP A 176 3.45 -17.94 -1.09
CA ASP A 176 4.43 -19.00 -0.84
C ASP A 176 5.85 -18.41 -0.80
N MET A 177 6.34 -18.11 0.42
CA MET A 177 7.69 -17.59 0.64
C MET A 177 8.80 -18.55 0.24
N GLN A 178 8.56 -19.86 0.32
CA GLN A 178 9.55 -20.85 -0.08
C GLN A 178 9.73 -20.85 -1.60
N ARG A 179 8.62 -20.74 -2.35
CA ARG A 179 8.64 -20.56 -3.80
C ARG A 179 9.22 -19.22 -4.20
N LEU A 180 8.97 -18.15 -3.44
CA LEU A 180 9.56 -16.84 -3.72
C LEU A 180 11.09 -16.91 -3.64
N GLY A 181 11.65 -17.54 -2.60
CA GLY A 181 13.06 -17.91 -2.55
C GLY A 181 14.05 -16.74 -2.61
N ALA A 182 13.63 -15.53 -2.24
CA ALA A 182 14.50 -14.35 -2.13
C ALA A 182 14.94 -14.10 -0.68
N GLN A 183 16.10 -13.48 -0.52
CA GLN A 183 16.66 -13.10 0.78
C GLN A 183 16.26 -11.67 1.18
N PHE A 184 16.13 -10.77 0.20
CA PHE A 184 15.71 -9.38 0.40
C PHE A 184 14.71 -8.96 -0.67
N GLY A 185 13.83 -8.03 -0.35
CA GLY A 185 12.81 -7.53 -1.26
C GLY A 185 12.88 -6.02 -1.43
N TYR A 186 12.20 -5.51 -2.45
CA TYR A 186 11.91 -4.10 -2.65
C TYR A 186 10.52 -4.01 -3.28
N THR A 187 9.58 -3.34 -2.61
CA THR A 187 8.33 -2.95 -3.25
C THR A 187 8.60 -1.72 -4.11
N LEU A 188 8.03 -1.70 -5.32
CA LEU A 188 8.01 -0.55 -6.21
C LEU A 188 6.58 -0.03 -6.14
N ASP A 189 6.27 0.73 -5.09
CA ASP A 189 4.90 1.13 -4.71
C ASP A 189 4.95 2.48 -3.94
N GLY A 190 5.96 3.29 -4.26
CA GLY A 190 6.23 4.57 -3.62
C GLY A 190 5.87 5.74 -4.53
N GLY A 191 5.47 6.87 -3.96
CA GLY A 191 5.09 8.03 -4.76
C GLY A 191 6.29 8.81 -5.32
N GLU A 192 6.76 9.80 -4.55
CA GLU A 192 7.67 10.85 -5.03
C GLU A 192 9.00 10.31 -5.58
N ARG A 193 9.50 10.86 -6.69
CA ARG A 193 10.80 10.49 -7.27
C ARG A 193 11.91 10.60 -6.23
N GLY A 194 12.65 9.51 -6.07
CA GLY A 194 13.73 9.39 -5.09
C GLY A 194 13.28 8.93 -3.72
N SER A 195 11.96 8.81 -3.48
CA SER A 195 11.45 8.31 -2.21
C SER A 195 11.92 6.88 -1.95
N LEU A 196 12.37 6.67 -0.71
CA LEU A 196 12.75 5.38 -0.15
C LEU A 196 12.16 5.29 1.24
N GLU A 197 11.27 4.35 1.43
CA GLU A 197 10.52 4.21 2.67
C GLU A 197 10.95 2.92 3.36
N ASN A 198 11.53 3.05 4.55
CA ASN A 198 12.02 1.93 5.35
C ASN A 198 11.38 1.88 6.74
N GLU A 199 10.31 2.64 6.94
CA GLU A 199 9.62 2.78 8.21
C GLU A 199 8.12 2.97 7.96
N SER A 200 7.29 2.22 8.68
CA SER A 200 5.83 2.24 8.57
C SER A 200 5.17 2.35 9.94
N PHE A 201 3.87 2.57 10.01
CA PHE A 201 3.16 2.34 11.27
C PHE A 201 3.24 0.86 11.67
N SER A 202 3.16 0.62 12.97
CA SER A 202 2.59 -0.59 13.54
C SER A 202 1.08 -0.40 13.69
N ALA A 203 0.32 -1.46 13.46
CA ALA A 203 -1.14 -1.40 13.38
C ALA A 203 -1.81 -2.52 14.14
N ASP A 204 -2.78 -2.14 14.98
CA ASP A 204 -3.77 -3.04 15.55
C ASP A 204 -5.19 -2.58 15.15
N GLY A 205 -6.08 -3.54 14.96
CA GLY A 205 -7.52 -3.31 14.90
C GLY A 205 -8.11 -3.49 16.29
N ALA A 206 -9.07 -2.64 16.67
CA ALA A 206 -9.75 -2.73 17.95
C ALA A 206 -11.27 -2.73 17.74
N LYS A 207 -11.98 -3.66 18.35
CA LYS A 207 -13.44 -3.78 18.24
C LYS A 207 -14.08 -3.72 19.62
N ILE A 208 -14.99 -2.77 19.81
CA ILE A 208 -15.85 -2.68 20.99
C ILE A 208 -17.22 -3.23 20.62
N VAL A 209 -17.68 -4.27 21.31
CA VAL A 209 -19.05 -4.80 21.23
C VAL A 209 -19.79 -4.45 22.51
N ILE A 210 -20.91 -3.75 22.37
CA ILE A 210 -21.73 -3.23 23.47
C ILE A 210 -23.08 -3.93 23.45
N ASN A 211 -23.48 -4.55 24.55
CA ASN A 211 -24.80 -5.14 24.73
C ASN A 211 -25.61 -4.28 25.71
N GLY A 212 -26.70 -3.72 25.22
CA GLY A 212 -27.69 -2.97 25.97
C GLY A 212 -28.85 -3.84 26.46
N VAL A 213 -29.99 -3.19 26.74
CA VAL A 213 -31.24 -3.83 27.14
C VAL A 213 -32.36 -3.28 26.27
N SER A 214 -32.91 -4.13 25.40
CA SER A 214 -34.00 -3.77 24.49
C SER A 214 -35.37 -4.07 25.10
N VAL A 215 -36.29 -3.11 25.02
CA VAL A 215 -37.70 -3.24 25.40
C VAL A 215 -38.56 -2.37 24.48
N HIS A 216 -39.87 -2.66 24.41
CA HIS A 216 -40.79 -1.86 23.61
C HIS A 216 -40.72 -0.37 24.02
N PRO A 217 -40.50 0.58 23.06
CA PRO A 217 -40.28 2.00 23.38
C PRO A 217 -41.39 2.64 24.23
N GLY A 218 -42.65 2.25 24.02
CA GLY A 218 -43.79 2.75 24.80
C GLY A 218 -43.79 2.35 26.28
N THR A 219 -42.95 1.40 26.68
CA THR A 219 -42.84 0.90 28.07
C THR A 219 -41.40 0.97 28.61
N ALA A 220 -40.55 1.77 27.97
CA ALA A 220 -39.09 1.74 28.13
C ALA A 220 -38.54 2.43 29.38
N LYS A 221 -39.34 3.28 30.04
CA LYS A 221 -38.91 4.06 31.20
C LYS A 221 -38.29 3.14 32.27
N ASP A 222 -37.08 3.49 32.72
CA ASP A 222 -36.29 2.80 33.73
C ASP A 222 -35.91 1.33 33.41
N LYS A 223 -36.00 0.92 32.13
CA LYS A 223 -35.73 -0.45 31.67
C LYS A 223 -34.80 -0.53 30.46
N LEU A 224 -34.98 0.36 29.49
CA LEU A 224 -34.23 0.35 28.24
C LEU A 224 -32.83 0.92 28.45
N VAL A 225 -31.81 0.20 27.99
CA VAL A 225 -30.44 0.70 27.91
C VAL A 225 -29.99 0.59 26.46
N SER A 226 -29.81 1.74 25.82
CA SER A 226 -29.62 1.80 24.37
C SER A 226 -28.15 1.63 23.99
N ALA A 227 -27.78 0.48 23.43
CA ALA A 227 -26.40 0.20 23.01
C ALA A 227 -25.88 1.27 22.02
N ILE A 228 -26.69 1.69 21.04
CA ILE A 228 -26.29 2.75 20.10
C ILE A 228 -25.99 4.09 20.77
N LYS A 229 -26.65 4.44 21.89
CA LYS A 229 -26.36 5.69 22.61
C LYS A 229 -25.04 5.59 23.37
N ILE A 230 -24.80 4.44 23.99
CA ILE A 230 -23.52 4.15 24.66
C ILE A 230 -22.38 4.19 23.64
N ALA A 231 -22.57 3.60 22.46
CA ALA A 231 -21.57 3.64 21.39
C ALA A 231 -21.25 5.09 20.96
N SER A 232 -22.28 5.93 20.77
CA SER A 232 -22.09 7.34 20.46
C SER A 232 -21.32 8.09 21.56
N GLU A 233 -21.58 7.80 22.84
CA GLU A 233 -20.84 8.41 23.95
C GLU A 233 -19.38 7.98 24.00
N ILE A 234 -19.04 6.74 23.63
CA ILE A 234 -17.65 6.29 23.54
C ILE A 234 -16.91 7.03 22.43
N VAL A 235 -17.52 7.15 21.24
CA VAL A 235 -16.92 7.90 20.12
C VAL A 235 -16.79 9.38 20.46
N ASP A 236 -17.81 9.96 21.13
CA ASP A 236 -17.77 11.36 21.51
C ASP A 236 -16.66 11.67 22.53
N ALA A 237 -16.37 10.74 23.42
CA ALA A 237 -15.32 10.86 24.43
C ALA A 237 -13.88 10.78 23.90
N LEU A 238 -13.68 10.46 22.62
CA LEU A 238 -12.36 10.58 21.99
C LEU A 238 -11.90 12.05 21.92
N PRO A 239 -10.58 12.32 22.02
CA PRO A 239 -10.04 13.66 21.82
C PRO A 239 -10.42 14.22 20.43
N LYS A 240 -10.68 15.53 20.35
CA LYS A 240 -11.09 16.20 19.11
C LYS A 240 -9.95 16.95 18.40
N ASP A 241 -8.89 17.24 19.15
CA ASP A 241 -7.76 18.09 18.78
C ASP A 241 -6.42 17.33 18.81
N SER A 242 -6.46 16.02 19.04
CA SER A 242 -5.28 15.15 19.10
C SER A 242 -5.67 13.69 18.87
N LEU A 243 -4.68 12.82 18.64
CA LEU A 243 -4.84 11.36 18.56
C LEU A 243 -5.82 10.88 17.47
N SER A 244 -6.00 11.68 16.41
CA SER A 244 -6.81 11.32 15.24
C SER A 244 -6.05 11.57 13.92
N PRO A 245 -6.38 10.88 12.83
CA PRO A 245 -5.73 11.08 11.53
C PRO A 245 -5.77 12.54 11.05
N GLU A 246 -6.91 13.22 11.27
CA GLU A 246 -7.14 14.60 10.86
C GLU A 246 -6.45 15.65 11.74
N THR A 247 -5.82 15.25 12.84
CA THR A 247 -5.09 16.15 13.76
C THR A 247 -3.63 15.75 13.99
N THR A 248 -3.14 14.70 13.32
CA THR A 248 -1.78 14.17 13.54
C THR A 248 -0.98 14.11 12.25
N GLU A 249 0.32 14.37 12.36
CA GLU A 249 1.28 14.35 11.25
C GLU A 249 2.56 13.60 11.64
N ASP A 250 3.46 13.41 10.67
CA ASP A 250 4.76 12.78 10.85
C ASP A 250 4.70 11.46 11.63
N ARG A 251 5.37 11.38 12.78
CA ARG A 251 5.50 10.18 13.62
C ARG A 251 4.42 10.07 14.71
N GLN A 252 3.44 10.96 14.73
CA GLN A 252 2.37 10.92 15.71
C GLN A 252 1.38 9.79 15.40
N GLY A 253 1.21 8.87 16.35
CA GLY A 253 0.20 7.81 16.31
C GLY A 253 -1.22 8.31 16.59
N PHE A 254 -2.22 7.47 16.37
CA PHE A 254 -3.64 7.82 16.55
C PHE A 254 -4.54 6.62 16.88
N ILE A 255 -5.76 6.94 17.33
CA ILE A 255 -6.90 6.03 17.51
C ILE A 255 -8.03 6.56 16.64
N HIS A 256 -8.48 5.77 15.67
CA HIS A 256 -9.47 6.23 14.72
C HIS A 256 -10.67 5.27 14.65
N PRO A 257 -11.90 5.71 14.98
CA PRO A 257 -13.11 4.93 14.73
C PRO A 257 -13.42 4.92 13.24
N VAL A 258 -13.42 3.74 12.62
CA VAL A 258 -13.62 3.56 11.17
C VAL A 258 -15.03 3.11 10.82
N ARG A 259 -15.75 2.47 11.76
CA ARG A 259 -17.13 2.01 11.54
C ARG A 259 -17.89 1.96 12.85
N ILE A 260 -19.13 2.44 12.81
CA ILE A 260 -20.10 2.29 13.90
C ILE A 260 -21.40 1.76 13.32
N HIS A 261 -21.95 0.70 13.91
CA HIS A 261 -23.25 0.17 13.53
C HIS A 261 -23.93 -0.50 14.71
N GLY A 262 -25.25 -0.58 14.69
CA GLY A 262 -25.99 -1.20 15.78
C GLY A 262 -27.44 -0.80 15.87
N ILE A 263 -28.08 -1.37 16.88
CA ILE A 263 -29.46 -1.13 17.28
C ILE A 263 -29.51 -0.89 18.79
N VAL A 264 -30.72 -0.86 19.37
CA VAL A 264 -30.90 -0.68 20.82
C VAL A 264 -30.26 -1.81 21.62
N GLU A 265 -30.38 -3.05 21.15
CA GLU A 265 -29.90 -4.25 21.85
C GLU A 265 -28.38 -4.41 21.82
N GLN A 266 -27.76 -4.16 20.66
CA GLN A 266 -26.32 -4.32 20.48
C GLN A 266 -25.79 -3.28 19.50
N ALA A 267 -24.60 -2.76 19.79
CA ALA A 267 -23.86 -1.88 18.90
C ALA A 267 -22.38 -2.24 18.91
N GLU A 268 -21.72 -2.00 17.78
CA GLU A 268 -20.31 -2.28 17.57
C GLU A 268 -19.60 -1.03 17.06
N ILE A 269 -18.37 -0.83 17.53
CA ILE A 269 -17.45 0.18 17.01
C ILE A 269 -16.15 -0.51 16.62
N ASP A 270 -15.76 -0.36 15.37
CA ASP A 270 -14.44 -0.78 14.88
C ASP A 270 -13.51 0.43 14.88
N PHE A 271 -12.31 0.24 15.41
CA PHE A 271 -11.24 1.21 15.49
C PHE A 271 -9.98 0.66 14.81
N ILE A 272 -9.12 1.58 14.37
CA ILE A 272 -7.74 1.31 14.02
C ILE A 272 -6.82 2.07 14.99
N LEU A 273 -5.79 1.38 15.47
CA LEU A 273 -4.74 1.92 16.33
C LEU A 273 -3.44 1.97 15.53
N ARG A 274 -2.76 3.11 15.52
CA ARG A 274 -1.53 3.31 14.73
C ARG A 274 -0.47 4.00 15.57
N ASP A 275 0.76 3.49 15.51
CA ASP A 275 1.92 4.16 16.08
C ASP A 275 3.20 3.63 15.42
N PHE A 276 4.23 4.46 15.27
CA PHE A 276 5.53 4.00 14.76
C PHE A 276 6.29 3.14 15.79
N VAL A 277 5.95 3.28 17.08
CA VAL A 277 6.52 2.48 18.15
C VAL A 277 5.50 1.41 18.55
N THR A 278 5.80 0.15 18.22
CA THR A 278 4.89 -0.99 18.45
C THR A 278 4.37 -1.06 19.88
N ALA A 279 5.23 -0.83 20.87
CA ALA A 279 4.86 -0.88 22.29
C ALA A 279 3.78 0.18 22.68
N LYS A 280 3.63 1.27 21.93
CA LYS A 280 2.59 2.29 22.20
C LYS A 280 1.20 1.87 21.74
N LEU A 281 1.06 0.81 20.93
CA LEU A 281 -0.26 0.28 20.58
C LEU A 281 -0.99 -0.24 21.84
N ASP A 282 -0.26 -0.79 22.81
CA ASP A 282 -0.83 -1.19 24.11
C ASP A 282 -1.33 0.03 24.89
N ASP A 283 -0.62 1.17 24.84
CA ASP A 283 -1.05 2.42 25.46
C ASP A 283 -2.33 2.94 24.81
N HIS A 284 -2.42 2.91 23.47
CA HIS A 284 -3.62 3.29 22.73
C HIS A 284 -4.81 2.39 23.07
N ALA A 285 -4.59 1.08 23.13
CA ALA A 285 -5.62 0.12 23.54
C ALA A 285 -6.06 0.33 25.00
N ALA A 286 -5.14 0.64 25.90
CA ALA A 286 -5.45 0.97 27.29
C ALA A 286 -6.24 2.27 27.42
N PHE A 287 -5.88 3.30 26.64
CA PHE A 287 -6.62 4.56 26.59
C PHE A 287 -8.06 4.34 26.11
N LEU A 288 -8.24 3.60 25.01
CA LEU A 288 -9.56 3.24 24.50
C LEU A 288 -10.37 2.43 25.52
N ARG A 289 -9.74 1.48 26.21
CA ARG A 289 -10.36 0.70 27.29
C ARG A 289 -10.81 1.58 28.45
N ASN A 290 -10.03 2.60 28.81
CA ASN A 290 -10.38 3.54 29.88
C ASN A 290 -11.58 4.41 29.50
N ILE A 291 -11.66 4.89 28.25
CA ILE A 291 -12.84 5.59 27.73
C ILE A 291 -14.06 4.67 27.83
N MET A 292 -13.97 3.45 27.29
CA MET A 292 -15.05 2.46 27.34
C MET A 292 -15.52 2.24 28.77
N ASN A 293 -14.61 1.95 29.71
CA ASN A 293 -14.96 1.69 31.11
C ASN A 293 -15.61 2.90 31.78
N THR A 294 -15.14 4.12 31.50
CA THR A 294 -15.68 5.36 32.05
C THR A 294 -17.12 5.61 31.59
N VAL A 295 -17.40 5.39 30.30
CA VAL A 295 -18.76 5.48 29.76
C VAL A 295 -19.64 4.38 30.35
N MET A 296 -19.16 3.13 30.37
CA MET A 296 -19.91 1.97 30.86
C MET A 296 -20.28 2.06 32.35
N ALA A 297 -19.50 2.77 33.16
CA ALA A 297 -19.82 3.00 34.58
C ALA A 297 -21.17 3.72 34.79
N ARG A 298 -21.67 4.46 33.78
CA ARG A 298 -23.00 5.09 33.80
C ARG A 298 -24.14 4.11 33.50
N TYR A 299 -23.84 2.91 33.03
CA TYR A 299 -24.78 1.94 32.48
C TYR A 299 -24.64 0.54 33.10
N PRO A 300 -25.01 0.36 34.39
CA PRO A 300 -24.75 -0.89 35.12
C PRO A 300 -25.51 -2.12 34.59
N GLN A 301 -26.53 -1.93 33.74
CA GLN A 301 -27.30 -3.01 33.13
C GLN A 301 -26.77 -3.41 31.73
N ALA A 302 -25.78 -2.70 31.19
CA ALA A 302 -25.15 -3.01 29.91
C ALA A 302 -23.78 -3.67 30.13
N SER A 303 -23.26 -4.30 29.08
CA SER A 303 -21.89 -4.84 29.06
C SER A 303 -21.16 -4.40 27.79
N ALA A 304 -19.83 -4.34 27.85
CA ALA A 304 -19.01 -4.07 26.69
C ALA A 304 -17.74 -4.93 26.72
N THR A 305 -17.28 -5.35 25.55
CA THR A 305 -16.01 -6.08 25.37
C THR A 305 -15.16 -5.37 24.33
N LEU A 306 -13.88 -5.15 24.66
CA LEU A 306 -12.86 -4.66 23.73
C LEU A 306 -11.94 -5.81 23.34
N THR A 307 -11.94 -6.14 22.05
CA THR A 307 -11.01 -7.09 21.40
C THR A 307 -10.00 -6.31 20.58
N VAL A 308 -8.71 -6.65 20.70
CA VAL A 308 -7.63 -6.05 19.92
C VAL A 308 -6.95 -7.15 19.11
N THR A 309 -6.71 -6.89 17.82
CA THR A 309 -6.15 -7.85 16.87
C THR A 309 -5.00 -7.19 16.13
N GLN A 310 -3.82 -7.83 16.14
CA GLN A 310 -2.68 -7.39 15.35
C GLN A 310 -2.99 -7.38 13.85
N GLN A 311 -2.61 -6.30 13.16
CA GLN A 311 -2.70 -6.18 11.70
C GLN A 311 -1.32 -6.33 11.07
N TYR A 312 -0.43 -5.35 11.28
CA TYR A 312 0.95 -5.34 10.78
C TYR A 312 1.87 -4.59 11.76
N ARG A 313 3.18 -4.63 11.50
CA ARG A 313 4.22 -4.05 12.36
C ARG A 313 5.18 -3.19 11.54
N ASN A 314 5.80 -2.22 12.21
CA ASN A 314 6.74 -1.30 11.60
C ASN A 314 7.94 -2.08 11.03
N MET A 315 8.07 -2.03 9.71
CA MET A 315 9.12 -2.77 8.98
C MET A 315 10.55 -2.38 9.36
N ARG A 316 10.73 -1.18 9.94
CA ARG A 316 12.01 -0.72 10.45
C ARG A 316 12.62 -1.68 11.46
N GLU A 317 11.80 -2.36 12.28
CA GLU A 317 12.30 -3.34 13.27
C GLU A 317 13.09 -4.48 12.61
N VAL A 318 12.71 -4.85 11.39
CA VAL A 318 13.41 -5.87 10.59
C VAL A 318 14.54 -5.24 9.78
N LEU A 319 14.29 -4.09 9.12
CA LEU A 319 15.27 -3.43 8.26
C LEU A 319 16.50 -2.91 9.03
N ASP A 320 16.35 -2.53 10.31
CA ASP A 320 17.48 -2.14 11.17
C ASP A 320 18.45 -3.32 11.42
N LEU A 321 18.02 -4.58 11.25
CA LEU A 321 18.88 -5.78 11.31
C LEU A 321 19.61 -6.06 9.99
N HIS A 322 19.19 -5.42 8.89
CA HIS A 322 19.70 -5.60 7.54
C HIS A 322 19.99 -4.23 6.87
N PRO A 323 20.88 -3.41 7.47
CA PRO A 323 21.13 -2.03 7.01
C PRO A 323 21.62 -1.95 5.55
N GLU A 324 22.23 -3.02 5.03
CA GLU A 324 22.66 -3.13 3.63
C GLU A 324 21.50 -3.01 2.63
N VAL A 325 20.29 -3.44 2.98
CA VAL A 325 19.13 -3.44 2.08
C VAL A 325 18.75 -2.02 1.70
N THR A 326 18.56 -1.15 2.70
CA THR A 326 18.28 0.27 2.50
C THR A 326 19.49 1.00 1.92
N ALA A 327 20.71 0.69 2.37
CA ALA A 327 21.92 1.34 1.87
C ALA A 327 22.21 1.05 0.39
N ASN A 328 21.87 -0.14 -0.10
CA ASN A 328 21.98 -0.51 -1.51
C ASN A 328 20.94 0.24 -2.37
N ALA A 329 19.69 0.36 -1.89
CA ALA A 329 18.65 1.13 -2.57
C ALA A 329 19.04 2.62 -2.70
N GLU A 330 19.53 3.24 -1.63
CA GLU A 330 19.99 4.63 -1.71
C GLU A 330 21.12 4.84 -2.72
N GLU A 331 22.08 3.90 -2.76
CA GLU A 331 23.17 3.96 -3.75
C GLU A 331 22.62 3.84 -5.17
N ALA A 332 21.66 2.95 -5.40
CA ALA A 332 21.02 2.77 -6.71
C ALA A 332 20.28 4.02 -7.16
N ILE A 333 19.53 4.67 -6.26
CA ILE A 333 18.82 5.94 -6.51
C ILE A 333 19.84 7.04 -6.91
N ARG A 334 20.97 7.14 -6.18
CA ARG A 334 22.05 8.09 -6.53
C ARG A 334 22.65 7.80 -7.91
N ARG A 335 22.88 6.53 -8.25
CA ARG A 335 23.40 6.13 -9.57
C ARG A 335 22.44 6.45 -10.71
N ALA A 336 21.13 6.39 -10.46
CA ALA A 336 20.10 6.87 -11.38
C ALA A 336 20.09 8.41 -11.54
N GLY A 337 20.95 9.14 -10.82
CA GLY A 337 21.02 10.60 -10.86
C GLY A 337 19.90 11.29 -10.09
N VAL A 338 19.38 10.62 -9.05
CA VAL A 338 18.31 11.12 -8.17
C VAL A 338 18.84 11.21 -6.74
N GLU A 339 18.45 12.23 -5.99
CA GLU A 339 18.79 12.30 -4.56
C GLU A 339 17.80 11.44 -3.75
N PRO A 340 18.27 10.51 -2.88
CA PRO A 340 17.38 9.72 -2.04
C PRO A 340 16.62 10.57 -1.03
N LEU A 341 15.30 10.39 -0.99
CA LEU A 341 14.38 11.04 -0.08
C LEU A 341 13.82 10.00 0.89
N ARG A 342 14.29 10.01 2.14
CA ARG A 342 13.73 9.10 3.15
C ARG A 342 12.37 9.60 3.63
N LEU A 343 11.32 8.89 3.27
CA LEU A 343 9.95 9.14 3.73
C LEU A 343 9.50 8.07 4.73
N ILE A 344 8.46 8.40 5.50
CA ILE A 344 7.83 7.49 6.46
C ILE A 344 6.40 7.19 6.02
N ILE A 345 6.01 5.91 6.14
CA ILE A 345 4.69 5.47 5.73
C ILE A 345 3.73 5.60 6.92
N ARG A 346 2.74 6.49 6.83
CA ARG A 346 1.65 6.61 7.81
C ARG A 346 0.55 5.56 7.56
N GLY A 347 0.98 4.33 7.31
CA GLY A 347 0.16 3.18 6.96
C GLY A 347 0.99 1.90 7.05
N GLY A 348 0.62 0.89 6.27
CA GLY A 348 1.39 -0.32 6.07
C GLY A 348 1.34 -0.69 4.60
N THR A 349 2.38 -1.38 4.13
CA THR A 349 2.51 -1.88 2.76
C THR A 349 2.67 -3.39 2.80
N ASP A 350 2.54 -4.06 1.66
CA ASP A 350 2.99 -5.44 1.52
C ASP A 350 4.44 -5.63 1.99
N GLY A 351 5.34 -4.68 1.69
CA GLY A 351 6.73 -4.67 2.16
C GLY A 351 6.86 -4.77 3.69
N SER A 352 5.95 -4.15 4.43
CA SER A 352 5.93 -4.24 5.89
C SER A 352 5.58 -5.63 6.40
N ARG A 353 4.66 -6.33 5.74
CA ARG A 353 4.31 -7.70 6.08
C ARG A 353 5.38 -8.70 5.62
N LEU A 354 5.92 -8.52 4.41
CA LEU A 354 7.02 -9.32 3.86
C LEU A 354 8.24 -9.31 4.78
N SER A 355 8.57 -8.15 5.35
CA SER A 355 9.68 -8.00 6.30
C SER A 355 9.52 -8.95 7.49
N PHE A 356 8.34 -9.04 8.09
CA PHE A 356 8.06 -9.97 9.19
C PHE A 356 7.86 -11.43 8.73
N MET A 357 7.71 -11.68 7.43
CA MET A 357 7.69 -13.02 6.82
C MET A 357 9.09 -13.51 6.43
N GLY A 358 10.15 -12.77 6.76
CA GLY A 358 11.54 -13.14 6.52
C GLY A 358 12.16 -12.55 5.25
N LEU A 359 11.50 -11.56 4.63
CA LEU A 359 12.01 -10.83 3.47
C LEU A 359 12.08 -9.34 3.79
N PRO A 360 13.19 -8.83 4.36
CA PRO A 360 13.38 -7.39 4.62
C PRO A 360 13.15 -6.60 3.33
N CYS A 361 12.13 -5.74 3.33
CA CYS A 361 11.57 -5.17 2.10
C CYS A 361 11.15 -3.70 2.30
N PRO A 362 12.02 -2.73 1.97
CA PRO A 362 11.62 -1.32 1.91
C PRO A 362 10.85 -1.02 0.62
N ASN A 363 10.25 0.16 0.56
CA ASN A 363 9.51 0.66 -0.59
C ASN A 363 10.34 1.68 -1.40
N ILE A 364 10.27 1.61 -2.73
CA ILE A 364 10.96 2.48 -3.67
C ILE A 364 9.92 3.19 -4.54
N PHE A 365 10.21 4.44 -4.90
CA PHE A 365 9.36 5.26 -5.76
C PHE A 365 9.07 4.66 -7.16
N THR A 366 7.89 4.99 -7.68
CA THR A 366 7.38 4.76 -9.05
C THR A 366 6.97 6.07 -9.74
N GLY A 367 6.83 7.16 -8.98
CA GLY A 367 6.43 8.48 -9.50
C GLY A 367 4.91 8.69 -9.55
N GLU A 368 4.14 7.74 -9.03
CA GLU A 368 2.69 7.82 -8.87
C GLU A 368 2.28 8.91 -7.85
N MET A 369 1.19 9.60 -8.13
CA MET A 369 0.75 10.74 -7.32
C MET A 369 -0.77 10.85 -7.33
N ALA A 370 -1.32 11.48 -6.27
CA ALA A 370 -2.76 11.68 -6.11
C ALA A 370 -3.57 10.38 -6.23
N LEU A 371 -3.03 9.33 -5.59
CA LEU A 371 -3.54 7.95 -5.59
C LEU A 371 -5.02 7.87 -5.22
N HIS A 372 -5.65 6.79 -5.66
CA HIS A 372 -7.03 6.42 -5.30
C HIS A 372 -8.08 7.47 -5.71
N SER A 373 -7.76 8.31 -6.71
CA SER A 373 -8.60 9.45 -7.09
C SER A 373 -8.65 9.69 -8.60
N LYS A 374 -9.63 10.48 -9.04
CA LYS A 374 -9.72 10.96 -10.44
C LYS A 374 -8.60 11.92 -10.83
N ASN A 375 -7.84 12.41 -9.85
CA ASN A 375 -6.70 13.30 -10.05
C ASN A 375 -5.38 12.53 -10.16
N GLU A 376 -5.40 11.20 -10.12
CA GLU A 376 -4.20 10.38 -10.18
C GLU A 376 -3.40 10.61 -11.47
N TYR A 377 -2.09 10.73 -11.30
CA TYR A 377 -1.15 10.94 -12.40
C TYR A 377 0.21 10.32 -12.11
N VAL A 378 1.01 10.15 -13.17
CA VAL A 378 2.42 9.73 -13.07
C VAL A 378 3.27 10.48 -14.09
N SER A 379 4.50 10.83 -13.73
CA SER A 379 5.50 11.38 -14.68
C SER A 379 6.25 10.24 -15.36
N ILE A 380 6.29 10.23 -16.70
CA ILE A 380 7.06 9.24 -17.46
C ILE A 380 8.54 9.29 -17.08
N GLN A 381 9.08 10.49 -16.86
CA GLN A 381 10.49 10.69 -16.49
C GLN A 381 10.77 10.19 -15.08
N ASP A 382 9.79 10.20 -14.18
CA ASP A 382 9.94 9.59 -12.86
C ASP A 382 9.95 8.06 -12.98
N MET A 383 9.07 7.46 -13.79
CA MET A 383 9.09 6.01 -14.07
C MET A 383 10.41 5.56 -14.70
N GLU A 384 10.95 6.33 -15.66
CA GLU A 384 12.27 6.06 -16.26
C GLU A 384 13.40 6.03 -15.20
N LYS A 385 13.28 6.86 -14.16
CA LYS A 385 14.22 6.88 -13.03
C LYS A 385 14.03 5.71 -12.07
N ALA A 386 12.81 5.22 -11.89
CA ALA A 386 12.54 4.00 -11.14
C ALA A 386 13.16 2.78 -11.85
N VAL A 387 12.99 2.65 -13.18
CA VAL A 387 13.64 1.61 -14.00
C VAL A 387 15.17 1.65 -13.85
N GLN A 388 15.78 2.83 -13.98
CA GLN A 388 17.24 3.00 -13.78
C GLN A 388 17.66 2.59 -12.37
N THR A 389 16.85 2.91 -11.36
CA THR A 389 17.11 2.52 -9.96
C THR A 389 17.08 1.00 -9.80
N ILE A 390 16.10 0.30 -10.37
CA ILE A 390 16.01 -1.17 -10.32
C ILE A 390 17.27 -1.82 -10.93
N VAL A 391 17.68 -1.35 -12.11
CA VAL A 391 18.88 -1.84 -12.81
C VAL A 391 20.14 -1.58 -11.99
N HIS A 392 20.31 -0.37 -11.45
CA HIS A 392 21.47 -0.05 -10.62
C HIS A 392 21.48 -0.82 -9.31
N LEU A 393 20.33 -1.10 -8.72
CA LEU A 393 20.23 -1.88 -7.49
C LEU A 393 20.70 -3.32 -7.71
N ALA A 394 20.32 -3.93 -8.83
CA ALA A 394 20.84 -5.24 -9.22
C ALA A 394 22.38 -5.25 -9.34
N GLN A 395 22.96 -4.20 -9.94
CA GLN A 395 24.42 -4.04 -10.02
C GLN A 395 25.07 -3.83 -8.65
N VAL A 396 24.49 -2.98 -7.81
CA VAL A 396 25.03 -2.67 -6.47
C VAL A 396 25.10 -3.93 -5.61
N TRP A 397 24.09 -4.80 -5.67
CA TRP A 397 24.12 -6.09 -4.98
C TRP A 397 25.25 -6.99 -5.50
N GLU A 398 25.47 -7.06 -6.81
CA GLU A 398 26.57 -7.82 -7.40
C GLU A 398 27.94 -7.28 -6.98
N GLU A 399 28.13 -5.96 -7.07
CA GLU A 399 29.41 -5.31 -6.80
C GLU A 399 29.84 -5.46 -5.34
N ARG A 400 28.88 -5.50 -4.42
CA ARG A 400 29.10 -5.60 -2.98
C ARG A 400 29.13 -7.05 -2.45
N SER A 401 28.93 -8.05 -3.32
CA SER A 401 28.99 -9.48 -2.99
C SER A 401 30.37 -10.11 -3.20
#